data_AF-A0A2D5PEF9-F1
#
_entry.id   AF-A0A2D5PEF9-F1
#
_cell.length_a   1.000
_cell.length_b   1.000
_cell.length_c   1.000
_cell.angle_alpha   90.00
_cell.angle_beta   90.00
_cell.angle_gamma   90.00
#
_symmetry.space_group_name_H-M   'P 1'
#
loop_
_entity.id
_entity.type
_entity.pdbx_description
1 polymer ?
#
loop_
_entity_poly.entity_id
_entity_poly.type
_entity_poly.pdbx_seq_one_letter_code
_entity_poly.pdbx_strand_id
1 'polypeptide(L)'
;MKSLLFDIDGVLYLKGRAIKGAAEVIHWAEEQQIPFRFVTNTTSRSCARICSDLSGAGIPVSEEQIITPPVAARLWLQQQGIEQIQLLVPQGIRREFSGVEDKRPQAVVMGDMGAEFTFDKLNSAFRTLMENPDAQLVALGMTRYFAAADGLQLDVGPFVKALEYATGKSAVVMGKPAAGFFQLALDAVQAEAAETLMIGDDRVGDVLAAQACGMRACLVRTGKYRAGDEDADEQGSKPQYVIDSVADVPALWSSLS
;
A
#
# COMPACT_ATOMS: atom_id res chain seq x y z
N MET A 1 15.28 -16.89 -5.93
CA MET A 1 14.27 -16.06 -5.22
C MET A 1 13.59 -16.90 -4.16
N LYS A 2 13.05 -16.29 -3.09
CA LYS A 2 12.39 -17.01 -1.99
C LYS A 2 10.96 -16.57 -1.71
N SER A 3 10.57 -15.34 -2.02
CA SER A 3 9.20 -14.86 -1.77
C SER A 3 8.69 -13.91 -2.86
N LEU A 4 7.38 -13.66 -2.85
CA LEU A 4 6.67 -12.79 -3.79
C LEU A 4 5.86 -11.72 -3.06
N LEU A 5 5.85 -10.51 -3.61
CA LEU A 5 4.82 -9.51 -3.29
C LEU A 5 4.03 -9.22 -4.55
N PHE A 6 2.71 -9.29 -4.47
CA PHE A 6 1.83 -8.97 -5.60
C PHE A 6 1.08 -7.69 -5.29
N ASP A 7 1.20 -6.67 -6.15
CA ASP A 7 0.17 -5.65 -6.18
C ASP A 7 -1.20 -6.28 -6.52
N ILE A 8 -2.28 -5.64 -6.09
CA ILE A 8 -3.64 -6.10 -6.35
C ILE A 8 -4.22 -5.43 -7.61
N ASP A 9 -4.29 -4.11 -7.61
CA ASP A 9 -5.09 -3.33 -8.55
C ASP A 9 -4.30 -3.12 -9.85
N GLY A 10 -4.64 -3.88 -10.89
CA GLY A 10 -3.94 -3.82 -12.18
C GLY A 10 -2.98 -4.98 -12.41
N VAL A 11 -2.70 -5.81 -11.39
CA VAL A 11 -1.91 -7.04 -11.49
C VAL A 11 -2.76 -8.30 -11.36
N LEU A 12 -3.54 -8.40 -10.27
CA LEU A 12 -4.42 -9.53 -10.00
C LEU A 12 -5.87 -9.21 -10.34
N TYR A 13 -6.28 -7.97 -10.12
CA TYR A 13 -7.66 -7.53 -10.21
C TYR A 13 -7.76 -6.20 -10.94
N LEU A 14 -8.65 -6.09 -11.93
CA LEU A 14 -8.82 -4.86 -12.70
C LEU A 14 -10.30 -4.65 -13.04
N LYS A 15 -10.81 -3.47 -12.69
CA LYS A 15 -12.18 -3.02 -13.01
C LYS A 15 -13.26 -4.04 -12.64
N GLY A 16 -13.17 -4.62 -11.44
CA GLY A 16 -14.18 -5.54 -10.93
C GLY A 16 -14.01 -7.00 -11.35
N ARG A 17 -12.90 -7.36 -11.99
CA ARG A 17 -12.65 -8.72 -12.51
C ARG A 17 -11.21 -9.15 -12.25
N ALA A 18 -11.00 -10.45 -12.04
CA ALA A 18 -9.67 -11.03 -12.03
C ALA A 18 -8.99 -10.86 -13.40
N ILE A 19 -7.69 -10.58 -13.39
CA ILE A 19 -6.84 -10.66 -14.58
C ILE A 19 -6.66 -12.14 -14.93
N LYS A 20 -6.63 -12.45 -16.24
CA LYS A 20 -6.45 -13.81 -16.71
C LYS A 20 -5.10 -14.37 -16.23
N GLY A 21 -5.12 -15.53 -15.57
CA GLY A 21 -3.94 -16.14 -14.95
C GLY A 21 -3.72 -15.75 -13.48
N ALA A 22 -4.51 -14.83 -12.93
CA ALA A 22 -4.32 -14.36 -11.56
C ALA A 22 -4.67 -15.40 -10.49
N ALA A 23 -5.65 -16.27 -10.72
CA ALA A 23 -5.94 -17.36 -9.78
C ALA A 23 -4.88 -18.46 -9.90
N GLU A 24 -4.49 -18.77 -11.13
CA GLU A 24 -3.54 -19.81 -11.47
C GLU A 24 -2.14 -19.51 -10.92
N VAL A 25 -1.68 -18.26 -10.98
CA VAL A 25 -0.37 -17.87 -10.41
C VAL A 25 -0.35 -17.97 -8.89
N ILE A 26 -1.45 -17.66 -8.19
CA ILE A 26 -1.51 -17.79 -6.74
C ILE A 26 -1.53 -19.26 -6.35
N HIS A 27 -2.30 -20.09 -7.04
CA HIS A 27 -2.27 -21.53 -6.81
C HIS A 27 -0.89 -22.13 -7.07
N TRP A 28 -0.23 -21.72 -8.15
CA TRP A 28 1.14 -22.12 -8.44
C TRP A 28 2.10 -21.73 -7.29
N ALA A 29 2.01 -20.50 -6.76
CA ALA A 29 2.86 -20.07 -5.65
C ALA A 29 2.62 -20.91 -4.38
N GLU A 30 1.36 -21.26 -4.09
CA GLU A 30 0.99 -22.17 -3.00
C GLU A 30 1.55 -23.58 -3.20
N GLU A 31 1.39 -24.16 -4.39
CA GLU A 31 1.90 -25.49 -4.75
C GLU A 31 3.43 -25.57 -4.66
N GLN A 32 4.13 -24.51 -5.07
CA GLN A 32 5.58 -24.39 -4.95
C GLN A 32 6.05 -24.01 -3.54
N GLN A 33 5.11 -23.80 -2.61
CA GLN A 33 5.39 -23.36 -1.24
C GLN A 33 6.19 -22.05 -1.17
N ILE A 34 5.98 -21.15 -2.13
CA ILE A 34 6.63 -19.83 -2.18
C ILE A 34 5.83 -18.88 -1.28
N PRO A 35 6.40 -18.34 -0.19
CA PRO A 35 5.72 -17.34 0.64
C PRO A 35 5.37 -16.09 -0.17
N PHE A 36 4.13 -15.61 -0.03
CA PHE A 36 3.71 -14.37 -0.69
C PHE A 36 2.78 -13.52 0.17
N ARG A 37 2.72 -12.22 -0.18
CA ARG A 37 1.72 -11.27 0.33
C ARG A 37 1.11 -10.47 -0.82
N PHE A 38 -0.13 -10.10 -0.65
CA PHE A 38 -0.82 -9.12 -1.48
C PHE A 38 -0.58 -7.72 -0.89
N VAL A 39 -0.16 -6.79 -1.73
CA VAL A 39 0.04 -5.39 -1.34
C VAL A 39 -0.88 -4.49 -2.15
N THR A 40 -1.42 -3.44 -1.56
CA THR A 40 -2.17 -2.41 -2.29
C THR A 40 -1.98 -1.07 -1.60
N ASN A 41 -2.20 0.02 -2.32
CA ASN A 41 -2.20 1.37 -1.75
C ASN A 41 -3.62 1.85 -1.37
N THR A 42 -4.60 0.94 -1.34
CA THR A 42 -5.98 1.32 -1.03
C THR A 42 -6.14 1.72 0.44
N THR A 43 -6.60 2.95 0.68
CA THR A 43 -6.83 3.51 2.02
C THR A 43 -8.31 3.52 2.45
N SER A 44 -9.23 3.14 1.55
CA SER A 44 -10.69 3.26 1.76
C SER A 44 -11.43 1.92 1.88
N ARG A 45 -10.80 0.81 1.49
CA ARG A 45 -11.35 -0.55 1.57
C ARG A 45 -10.66 -1.32 2.68
N SER A 46 -11.42 -2.06 3.46
CA SER A 46 -10.88 -2.97 4.47
C SER A 46 -10.33 -4.26 3.88
N CYS A 47 -9.50 -4.98 4.63
CA CYS A 47 -8.96 -6.27 4.19
C CYS A 47 -10.06 -7.30 3.88
N ALA A 48 -11.14 -7.34 4.66
CA ALA A 48 -12.28 -8.23 4.41
C ALA A 48 -12.98 -7.89 3.11
N ARG A 49 -13.11 -6.60 2.79
CA ARG A 49 -13.73 -6.19 1.53
C ARG A 49 -12.87 -6.62 0.36
N ILE A 50 -11.56 -6.38 0.43
CA ILE A 50 -10.59 -6.80 -0.59
C ILE A 50 -10.59 -8.32 -0.73
N CYS A 51 -10.51 -9.05 0.38
CA CYS A 51 -10.56 -10.50 0.43
C CYS A 51 -11.85 -11.05 -0.21
N SER A 52 -13.00 -10.45 0.10
CA SER A 52 -14.29 -10.81 -0.51
C SER A 52 -14.32 -10.53 -2.02
N ASP A 53 -13.79 -9.40 -2.47
CA ASP A 53 -13.79 -9.02 -3.90
C ASP A 53 -12.86 -9.96 -4.71
N LEU A 54 -11.68 -10.30 -4.17
CA LEU A 54 -10.72 -11.23 -4.78
C LEU A 54 -11.23 -12.68 -4.77
N SER A 55 -11.73 -13.16 -3.63
CA SER A 55 -12.32 -14.50 -3.51
C SER A 55 -13.51 -14.66 -4.45
N GLY A 56 -14.37 -13.64 -4.54
CA GLY A 56 -15.51 -13.61 -5.46
C GLY A 56 -15.10 -13.63 -6.95
N ALA A 57 -13.86 -13.27 -7.26
CA ALA A 57 -13.28 -13.37 -8.59
C ALA A 57 -12.42 -14.63 -8.81
N GLY A 58 -12.46 -15.57 -7.86
CA GLY A 58 -11.78 -16.87 -7.95
C GLY A 58 -10.31 -16.86 -7.54
N ILE A 59 -9.81 -15.77 -6.94
CA ILE A 59 -8.43 -15.68 -6.45
C ILE A 59 -8.42 -16.10 -4.97
N PRO A 60 -7.71 -17.19 -4.60
CA PRO A 60 -7.61 -17.60 -3.20
C PRO A 60 -6.83 -16.55 -2.39
N VAL A 61 -7.40 -16.12 -1.27
CA VAL A 61 -6.80 -15.10 -0.40
C VAL A 61 -7.39 -15.17 1.01
N SER A 62 -6.56 -14.82 2.01
CA SER A 62 -6.99 -14.53 3.38
C SER A 62 -6.65 -13.09 3.78
N GLU A 63 -7.31 -12.55 4.81
CA GLU A 63 -7.05 -11.17 5.27
C GLU A 63 -5.61 -10.97 5.76
N GLU A 64 -5.00 -12.00 6.36
CA GLU A 64 -3.63 -11.98 6.88
C GLU A 64 -2.58 -11.90 5.78
N GLN A 65 -2.93 -12.27 4.55
CA GLN A 65 -2.05 -12.15 3.40
C GLN A 65 -2.04 -10.74 2.80
N ILE A 66 -2.97 -9.87 3.20
CA ILE A 66 -3.16 -8.54 2.59
C ILE A 66 -2.49 -7.46 3.45
N ILE A 67 -1.56 -6.73 2.84
CA ILE A 67 -0.92 -5.54 3.42
C ILE A 67 -1.47 -4.30 2.71
N THR A 68 -2.29 -3.55 3.44
CA THR A 68 -2.81 -2.23 3.04
C THR A 68 -2.12 -1.13 3.86
N PRO A 69 -2.21 0.15 3.49
CA PRO A 69 -1.67 1.22 4.31
C PRO A 69 -2.25 1.28 5.73
N PRO A 70 -3.56 1.04 5.97
CA PRO A 70 -4.09 0.85 7.33
C PRO A 70 -3.38 -0.25 8.13
N VAL A 71 -3.16 -1.42 7.53
CA VAL A 71 -2.46 -2.54 8.18
C VAL A 71 -1.00 -2.18 8.44
N ALA A 72 -0.31 -1.59 7.46
CA ALA A 72 1.06 -1.13 7.61
C ALA A 72 1.19 -0.09 8.73
N ALA A 73 0.29 0.89 8.79
CA ALA A 73 0.25 1.87 9.87
C ALA A 73 0.02 1.21 11.22
N ARG A 74 -0.89 0.23 11.32
CA ARG A 74 -1.15 -0.50 12.56
C ARG A 74 0.09 -1.26 13.04
N LEU A 75 0.77 -1.99 12.15
CA LEU A 75 2.00 -2.72 12.45
C LEU A 75 3.12 -1.78 12.89
N TRP A 76 3.30 -0.67 12.18
CA TRP A 76 4.29 0.34 12.54
C TRP A 76 4.02 0.93 13.92
N LEU A 77 2.78 1.31 14.22
CA LEU A 77 2.39 1.84 15.54
C LEU A 77 2.70 0.82 16.66
N GLN A 78 2.46 -0.47 16.43
CA GLN A 78 2.83 -1.53 17.39
C GLN A 78 4.34 -1.60 17.62
N GLN A 79 5.14 -1.56 16.55
CA GLN A 79 6.60 -1.55 16.64
C GLN A 79 7.14 -0.34 17.40
N GLN A 80 6.45 0.81 17.31
CA GLN A 80 6.78 2.02 18.08
C GLN A 80 6.24 2.01 19.52
N GLY A 81 5.46 1.01 19.92
CA GLY A 81 4.80 0.99 21.23
C GLY A 81 3.72 2.07 21.39
N ILE A 82 3.11 2.50 20.29
CA ILE A 82 2.06 3.53 20.26
C ILE A 82 0.68 2.85 20.29
N GLU A 83 -0.09 3.13 21.34
CA GLU A 83 -1.43 2.54 21.55
C GLU A 83 -2.55 3.59 21.61
N GLN A 84 -2.21 4.83 21.96
CA GLN A 84 -3.14 5.95 22.00
C GLN A 84 -3.06 6.71 20.67
N ILE A 85 -4.10 6.65 19.84
CA ILE A 85 -4.10 7.30 18.52
C ILE A 85 -5.42 8.03 18.24
N GLN A 86 -5.30 9.17 17.58
CA GLN A 86 -6.42 9.90 17.02
C GLN A 86 -6.63 9.45 15.58
N LEU A 87 -7.83 8.98 15.25
CA LEU A 87 -8.15 8.44 13.93
C LEU A 87 -8.96 9.42 13.10
N LEU A 88 -8.34 9.94 12.04
CA LEU A 88 -8.98 10.67 10.94
C LEU A 88 -9.02 9.76 9.71
N VAL A 89 -9.85 8.72 9.77
CA VAL A 89 -10.02 7.72 8.72
C VAL A 89 -11.50 7.40 8.48
N PRO A 90 -11.89 6.93 7.28
CA PRO A 90 -13.24 6.46 7.00
C PRO A 90 -13.71 5.37 7.97
N GLN A 91 -15.01 5.36 8.24
CA GLN A 91 -15.64 4.35 9.11
C GLN A 91 -15.30 2.91 8.68
N GLY A 92 -15.24 2.66 7.36
CA GLY A 92 -15.02 1.32 6.79
C GLY A 92 -13.66 0.70 7.13
N ILE A 93 -12.64 1.50 7.46
CA ILE A 93 -11.29 1.01 7.77
C ILE A 93 -10.91 1.13 9.26
N ARG A 94 -11.79 1.68 10.10
CA ARG A 94 -11.52 1.84 11.55
C ARG A 94 -11.25 0.50 12.25
N ARG A 95 -11.83 -0.59 11.76
CA ARG A 95 -11.62 -1.94 12.33
C ARG A 95 -10.16 -2.42 12.26
N GLU A 96 -9.39 -1.94 11.28
CA GLU A 96 -7.97 -2.27 11.14
C GLU A 96 -7.13 -1.65 12.27
N PHE A 97 -7.70 -0.66 12.97
CA PHE A 97 -7.14 -0.02 14.15
C PHE A 97 -7.87 -0.45 15.44
N SER A 98 -8.46 -1.64 15.47
CA SER A 98 -9.08 -2.15 16.70
C SER A 98 -8.06 -2.31 17.85
N GLY A 99 -8.52 -2.09 19.08
CA GLY A 99 -7.68 -2.16 20.28
C GLY A 99 -6.84 -0.92 20.56
N VAL A 100 -7.04 0.18 19.83
CA VAL A 100 -6.41 1.48 20.12
C VAL A 100 -7.34 2.37 20.95
N GLU A 101 -6.77 3.26 21.74
CA GLU A 101 -7.50 4.23 22.55
C GLU A 101 -7.26 5.66 22.01
N ASP A 102 -8.14 6.61 22.34
CA ASP A 102 -8.04 8.02 21.89
C ASP A 102 -7.83 8.97 23.08
N LYS A 103 -7.26 8.47 24.18
CA LYS A 103 -7.06 9.25 25.42
C LYS A 103 -5.62 9.73 25.48
N ARG A 104 -5.40 11.01 25.14
CA ARG A 104 -4.07 11.63 24.99
C ARG A 104 -3.26 10.95 23.87
N PRO A 105 -3.65 11.18 22.61
CA PRO A 105 -3.03 10.49 21.49
C PRO A 105 -1.53 10.78 21.35
N GLN A 106 -0.79 9.73 21.06
CA GLN A 106 0.64 9.73 20.71
C GLN A 106 0.83 9.72 19.19
N ALA A 107 -0.24 9.51 18.42
CA ALA A 107 -0.21 9.68 16.98
C ALA A 107 -1.56 10.18 16.44
N VAL A 108 -1.51 10.89 15.32
CA VAL A 108 -2.67 11.22 14.48
C VAL A 108 -2.54 10.43 13.19
N VAL A 109 -3.49 9.53 12.91
CA VAL A 109 -3.52 8.75 11.67
C VAL A 109 -4.53 9.35 10.70
N MET A 110 -4.08 9.67 9.49
CA MET A 110 -4.88 10.30 8.44
C MET A 110 -5.05 9.39 7.22
N GLY A 111 -6.30 9.10 6.87
CA GLY A 111 -6.71 8.50 5.59
C GLY A 111 -7.72 9.41 4.88
N ASP A 112 -8.07 9.09 3.64
CA ASP A 112 -9.00 9.93 2.87
C ASP A 112 -10.41 9.92 3.47
N MET A 113 -10.81 11.03 4.07
CA MET A 113 -12.14 11.23 4.63
C MET A 113 -13.08 12.01 3.69
N GLY A 114 -12.62 12.47 2.52
CA GLY A 114 -13.40 13.31 1.62
C GLY A 114 -14.05 14.50 2.34
N ALA A 115 -15.37 14.64 2.19
CA ALA A 115 -16.16 15.73 2.82
C ALA A 115 -16.14 15.72 4.35
N GLU A 116 -15.72 14.62 4.99
CA GLU A 116 -15.62 14.55 6.44
C GLU A 116 -14.38 15.27 7.00
N PHE A 117 -13.45 15.76 6.16
CA PHE A 117 -12.38 16.66 6.58
C PHE A 117 -12.91 18.07 6.91
N THR A 118 -13.55 18.19 8.08
CA THR A 118 -14.02 19.48 8.59
C THR A 118 -12.93 20.23 9.34
N PHE A 119 -13.10 21.56 9.46
CA PHE A 119 -12.21 22.40 10.27
C PHE A 119 -12.04 21.84 11.68
N ASP A 120 -13.13 21.42 12.34
CA ASP A 120 -13.06 20.92 13.72
C ASP A 120 -12.21 19.67 13.86
N LYS A 121 -12.30 18.72 12.91
CA LYS A 121 -11.47 17.50 12.93
C LYS A 121 -10.00 17.82 12.69
N LEU A 122 -9.70 18.66 11.69
CA LEU A 122 -8.33 19.07 11.38
C LEU A 122 -7.71 19.89 12.52
N ASN A 123 -8.46 20.82 13.11
CA ASN A 123 -8.01 21.64 14.23
C ASN A 123 -7.81 20.80 15.50
N SER A 124 -8.64 19.77 15.71
CA SER A 124 -8.43 18.78 16.78
C SER A 124 -7.12 18.01 16.58
N ALA A 125 -6.89 17.46 15.38
CA ALA A 125 -5.63 16.80 15.02
C ALA A 125 -4.42 17.72 15.18
N PHE A 126 -4.53 18.96 14.74
CA PHE A 126 -3.50 19.99 14.92
C PHE A 126 -3.17 20.20 16.39
N ARG A 127 -4.17 20.37 17.26
CA ARG A 127 -3.96 20.53 18.71
C ARG A 127 -3.26 19.34 19.33
N THR A 128 -3.68 18.12 19.00
CA THR A 128 -3.02 16.88 19.44
C THR A 128 -1.52 16.89 19.11
N LEU A 129 -1.17 17.27 17.88
CA LEU A 129 0.22 17.33 17.43
C LEU A 129 1.03 18.46 18.07
N MET A 130 0.40 19.59 18.43
CA MET A 130 1.07 20.73 19.06
C MET A 130 1.24 20.56 20.58
N GLU A 131 0.25 19.95 21.25
CA GLU A 131 0.25 19.71 22.69
C GLU A 131 1.22 18.58 23.08
N ASN A 132 1.47 17.65 22.16
CA ASN A 132 2.42 16.55 22.35
C ASN A 132 3.56 16.64 21.31
N PRO A 133 4.73 17.20 21.68
CA PRO A 133 5.89 17.30 20.79
C PRO A 133 6.38 15.96 20.23
N ASP A 134 6.14 14.85 20.92
CA ASP A 134 6.54 13.51 20.47
C ASP A 134 5.48 12.82 19.61
N ALA A 135 4.28 13.41 19.49
CA ALA A 135 3.21 12.84 18.70
C ALA A 135 3.59 12.74 17.22
N GLN A 136 3.27 11.60 16.63
CA GLN A 136 3.55 11.26 15.25
C GLN A 136 2.37 11.63 14.35
N LEU A 137 2.64 12.28 13.22
CA LEU A 137 1.67 12.42 12.14
C LEU A 137 1.86 11.22 11.20
N VAL A 138 0.85 10.37 11.06
CA VAL A 138 0.89 9.16 10.24
C VAL A 138 -0.09 9.32 9.08
N ALA A 139 0.41 9.25 7.85
CA ALA A 139 -0.39 9.37 6.64
C ALA A 139 -0.53 8.00 5.97
N LEU A 140 -1.77 7.54 5.75
CA LEU A 140 -2.06 6.30 5.03
C LEU A 140 -1.76 6.42 3.52
N GLY A 141 -1.63 7.65 3.01
CA GLY A 141 -1.24 7.93 1.65
C GLY A 141 -0.92 9.41 1.47
N MET A 142 -0.34 9.76 0.32
CA MET A 142 -0.01 11.15 -0.05
C MET A 142 -0.58 11.54 -1.42
N THR A 143 -1.64 10.85 -1.85
CA THR A 143 -2.35 11.14 -3.10
C THR A 143 -2.84 12.58 -3.08
N ARG A 144 -2.64 13.30 -4.19
CA ARG A 144 -3.01 14.72 -4.29
C ARG A 144 -4.51 14.88 -4.56
N TYR A 145 -5.01 14.07 -5.48
CA TYR A 145 -6.38 14.07 -5.96
C TYR A 145 -6.65 12.77 -6.73
N PHE A 146 -7.93 12.47 -6.96
CA PHE A 146 -8.37 11.40 -7.85
C PHE A 146 -9.50 11.90 -8.78
N ALA A 147 -9.74 11.17 -9.87
CA ALA A 147 -10.85 11.45 -10.78
C ALA A 147 -12.13 10.76 -10.27
N ALA A 148 -13.14 11.55 -9.92
CA ALA A 148 -14.48 11.12 -9.54
C ALA A 148 -15.48 11.36 -10.70
N ALA A 149 -16.73 10.94 -10.50
CA ALA A 149 -17.79 11.09 -11.50
C ALA A 149 -18.14 12.56 -11.80
N ASP A 150 -17.96 13.46 -10.84
CA ASP A 150 -18.28 14.88 -10.90
C ASP A 150 -17.05 15.78 -11.12
N GLY A 151 -15.85 15.20 -11.25
CA GLY A 151 -14.62 15.93 -11.52
C GLY A 151 -13.44 15.46 -10.68
N LEU A 152 -12.39 16.28 -10.65
CA LEU A 152 -11.24 16.02 -9.78
C LEU A 152 -11.60 16.32 -8.32
N GLN A 153 -11.33 15.38 -7.44
CA GLN A 153 -11.55 15.53 -5.99
C GLN A 153 -10.23 15.45 -5.25
N LEU A 154 -10.07 16.28 -4.22
CA LEU A 154 -8.92 16.22 -3.33
C LEU A 154 -8.93 14.90 -2.55
N ASP A 155 -7.74 14.37 -2.31
CA ASP A 155 -7.51 13.18 -1.48
C ASP A 155 -6.80 13.62 -0.17
N VAL A 156 -6.29 12.69 0.62
CA VAL A 156 -5.69 12.92 1.95
C VAL A 156 -4.42 13.81 1.91
N GLY A 157 -3.65 13.79 0.82
CA GLY A 157 -2.35 14.46 0.73
C GLY A 157 -2.38 15.96 1.06
N PRO A 158 -3.26 16.77 0.43
CA PRO A 158 -3.47 18.18 0.77
C PRO A 158 -3.72 18.44 2.27
N PHE A 159 -4.51 17.59 2.93
CA PHE A 159 -4.84 17.74 4.34
C PHE A 159 -3.67 17.36 5.25
N VAL A 160 -2.91 16.33 4.88
CA VAL A 160 -1.64 16.00 5.55
C VAL A 160 -0.67 17.16 5.43
N LYS A 161 -0.50 17.73 4.22
CA LYS A 161 0.36 18.90 4.01
C LYS A 161 -0.07 20.12 4.82
N ALA A 162 -1.38 20.33 5.00
CA ALA A 162 -1.88 21.40 5.86
C ALA A 162 -1.43 21.23 7.32
N LEU A 163 -1.50 20.01 7.87
CA LEU A 163 -1.02 19.72 9.22
C LEU A 163 0.51 19.76 9.33
N GLU A 164 1.23 19.24 8.35
CA GLU A 164 2.71 19.33 8.31
C GLU A 164 3.14 20.81 8.34
N TYR A 165 2.52 21.65 7.52
CA TYR A 165 2.80 23.08 7.48
C TYR A 165 2.48 23.76 8.82
N ALA A 166 1.31 23.47 9.40
CA ALA A 166 0.87 24.12 10.64
C ALA A 166 1.72 23.71 11.86
N THR A 167 2.20 22.47 11.89
CA THR A 167 2.92 21.90 13.05
C THR A 167 4.44 21.91 12.90
N GLY A 168 4.96 22.07 11.68
CA GLY A 168 6.37 21.88 11.35
C GLY A 168 6.84 20.41 11.40
N LYS A 169 5.92 19.45 11.63
CA LYS A 169 6.22 18.02 11.65
C LYS A 169 6.14 17.44 10.24
N SER A 170 6.92 16.40 9.97
CA SER A 170 6.80 15.60 8.74
C SER A 170 5.98 14.34 9.03
N ALA A 171 5.11 13.97 8.10
CA ALA A 171 4.30 12.77 8.22
C ALA A 171 5.11 11.50 7.91
N VAL A 172 4.87 10.45 8.67
CA VAL A 172 5.31 9.10 8.33
C VAL A 172 4.29 8.49 7.38
N VAL A 173 4.71 8.19 6.15
CA VAL A 173 3.82 7.69 5.09
C VAL A 173 3.81 6.17 5.09
N MET A 174 2.61 5.57 5.17
CA MET A 174 2.40 4.13 5.30
C MET A 174 1.89 3.46 4.03
N GLY A 175 2.01 4.13 2.89
CA GLY A 175 1.59 3.62 1.58
C GLY A 175 2.72 3.66 0.57
N LYS A 176 2.57 2.90 -0.52
CA LYS A 176 3.49 2.94 -1.67
C LYS A 176 3.55 4.36 -2.24
N PRO A 177 4.73 4.88 -2.64
CA PRO A 177 6.04 4.21 -2.77
C PRO A 177 6.94 4.27 -1.52
N ALA A 178 6.42 4.53 -0.33
CA ALA A 178 7.27 4.70 0.86
C ALA A 178 8.02 3.41 1.20
N ALA A 179 9.34 3.51 1.44
CA ALA A 179 10.19 2.36 1.76
C ALA A 179 9.71 1.59 3.01
N GLY A 180 9.16 2.31 4.00
CA GLY A 180 8.59 1.69 5.20
C GLY A 180 7.45 0.71 4.90
N PHE A 181 6.66 0.95 3.85
CA PHE A 181 5.61 0.01 3.43
C PHE A 181 6.20 -1.30 2.91
N PHE A 182 7.23 -1.24 2.07
CA PHE A 182 7.90 -2.43 1.55
C PHE A 182 8.61 -3.20 2.66
N GLN A 183 9.26 -2.50 3.61
CA GLN A 183 9.88 -3.15 4.76
C GLN A 183 8.85 -3.93 5.58
N LEU A 184 7.68 -3.35 5.87
CA LEU A 184 6.62 -4.04 6.60
C LEU A 184 6.07 -5.24 5.81
N ALA A 185 5.98 -5.15 4.48
CA ALA A 185 5.58 -6.28 3.64
C ALA A 185 6.64 -7.40 3.65
N LEU A 186 7.92 -7.05 3.64
CA LEU A 186 9.05 -7.99 3.77
C LEU A 186 9.05 -8.69 5.13
N ASP A 187 8.83 -7.94 6.22
CA ASP A 187 8.72 -8.49 7.57
C ASP A 187 7.52 -9.45 7.66
N ALA A 188 6.38 -9.08 7.05
CA ALA A 188 5.17 -9.90 7.06
C ALA A 188 5.32 -11.21 6.27
N VAL A 189 6.11 -11.23 5.18
CA VAL A 189 6.45 -12.44 4.42
C VAL A 189 7.70 -13.15 4.95
N GLN A 190 8.35 -12.58 5.97
CA GLN A 190 9.57 -13.09 6.62
C GLN A 190 10.72 -13.35 5.64
N ALA A 191 10.98 -12.39 4.74
CA ALA A 191 12.01 -12.52 3.71
C ALA A 191 12.90 -11.28 3.61
N GLU A 192 14.12 -11.49 3.11
CA GLU A 192 15.03 -10.40 2.78
C GLU A 192 14.65 -9.76 1.44
N ALA A 193 14.91 -8.46 1.30
CA ALA A 193 14.59 -7.71 0.09
C ALA A 193 15.21 -8.36 -1.16
N ALA A 194 16.50 -8.69 -1.12
CA ALA A 194 17.24 -9.27 -2.24
C ALA A 194 16.70 -10.63 -2.72
N GLU A 195 15.91 -11.31 -1.89
CA GLU A 195 15.32 -12.61 -2.16
C GLU A 195 13.82 -12.53 -2.49
N THR A 196 13.24 -11.31 -2.50
CA THR A 196 11.82 -11.06 -2.75
C THR A 196 11.60 -10.42 -4.12
N LEU A 197 10.61 -10.93 -4.87
CA LEU A 197 10.18 -10.37 -6.15
C LEU A 197 8.87 -9.59 -5.98
N MET A 198 8.89 -8.29 -6.23
CA MET A 198 7.69 -7.44 -6.33
C MET A 198 7.10 -7.52 -7.75
N ILE A 199 5.81 -7.82 -7.87
CA ILE A 199 5.06 -7.77 -9.13
C ILE A 199 4.08 -6.59 -9.06
N GLY A 200 4.23 -5.61 -9.96
CA GLY A 200 3.45 -4.37 -9.95
C GLY A 200 3.10 -3.87 -11.35
N ASP A 201 2.06 -3.07 -11.46
CA ASP A 201 1.66 -2.39 -12.70
C ASP A 201 2.08 -0.91 -12.72
N ASP A 202 2.41 -0.35 -11.54
CA ASP A 202 2.85 1.02 -11.38
C ASP A 202 4.39 1.09 -11.38
N ARG A 203 4.95 1.62 -12.47
CA ARG A 203 6.40 1.81 -12.61
C ARG A 203 7.03 2.48 -11.38
N VAL A 204 6.42 3.56 -10.89
CA VAL A 204 6.99 4.38 -9.81
C VAL A 204 6.56 3.83 -8.46
N GLY A 205 5.26 3.58 -8.29
CA GLY A 205 4.66 3.16 -7.03
C GLY A 205 5.12 1.78 -6.55
N ASP A 206 5.32 0.85 -7.48
CA ASP A 206 5.60 -0.54 -7.18
C ASP A 206 7.04 -0.91 -7.53
N VAL A 207 7.41 -0.72 -8.79
CA VAL A 207 8.61 -1.37 -9.35
C VAL A 207 9.88 -0.64 -8.95
N LEU A 208 9.99 0.64 -9.29
CA LEU A 208 11.17 1.44 -8.94
C LEU A 208 11.28 1.63 -7.41
N ALA A 209 10.16 1.75 -6.71
CA ALA A 209 10.14 1.86 -5.25
C ALA A 209 10.63 0.57 -4.56
N ALA A 210 10.18 -0.61 -5.01
CA ALA A 210 10.68 -1.88 -4.50
C ALA A 210 12.17 -2.08 -4.83
N GLN A 211 12.61 -1.73 -6.04
CA GLN A 211 14.03 -1.76 -6.42
C GLN A 211 14.90 -0.86 -5.54
N ALA A 212 14.41 0.34 -5.20
CA ALA A 212 15.10 1.25 -4.28
C ALA A 212 15.21 0.66 -2.86
N CYS A 213 14.32 -0.26 -2.48
CA CYS A 213 14.39 -1.03 -1.23
C CYS A 213 15.27 -2.29 -1.34
N GLY A 214 15.96 -2.51 -2.46
CA GLY A 214 16.83 -3.67 -2.69
C GLY A 214 16.11 -4.93 -3.15
N MET A 215 14.82 -4.84 -3.48
CA MET A 215 14.05 -5.97 -4.02
C MET A 215 14.34 -6.18 -5.50
N ARG A 216 14.06 -7.40 -5.99
CA ARG A 216 13.82 -7.57 -7.42
C ARG A 216 12.40 -7.11 -7.74
N ALA A 217 12.19 -6.49 -8.88
CA ALA A 217 10.84 -6.04 -9.26
C ALA A 217 10.54 -6.27 -10.74
N CYS A 218 9.30 -6.66 -11.01
CA CYS A 218 8.76 -6.91 -12.33
C CYS A 218 7.55 -6.02 -12.59
N LEU A 219 7.61 -5.30 -13.72
CA LEU A 219 6.49 -4.55 -14.27
C LEU A 219 5.61 -5.45 -15.12
N VAL A 220 4.31 -5.49 -14.86
CA VAL A 220 3.33 -6.13 -15.75
C VAL A 220 2.73 -5.10 -16.70
N ARG A 221 2.35 -5.51 -17.91
CA ARG A 221 1.76 -4.61 -18.93
C ARG A 221 0.25 -4.41 -18.81
N THR A 222 -0.34 -4.83 -17.68
CA THR A 222 -1.74 -4.62 -17.34
C THR A 222 -1.93 -3.34 -16.52
N GLY A 223 -3.18 -2.97 -16.23
CA GLY A 223 -3.48 -1.86 -15.31
C GLY A 223 -3.03 -0.47 -15.77
N LYS A 224 -2.20 0.19 -14.97
CA LYS A 224 -1.68 1.55 -15.16
C LYS A 224 -0.60 1.64 -16.21
N TYR A 225 0.06 0.53 -16.55
CA TYR A 225 1.15 0.49 -17.53
C TYR A 225 0.84 1.30 -18.80
N ARG A 226 1.83 2.05 -19.29
CA ARG A 226 1.84 2.73 -20.57
C ARG A 226 3.12 2.39 -21.32
N ALA A 227 3.03 2.40 -22.66
CA ALA A 227 4.20 2.20 -23.51
C ALA A 227 5.29 3.23 -23.17
N GLY A 228 6.50 2.74 -22.90
CA GLY A 228 7.64 3.54 -22.43
C GLY A 228 7.87 3.46 -20.92
N ASP A 229 6.96 2.85 -20.14
CA ASP A 229 7.20 2.60 -18.72
C ASP A 229 8.34 1.60 -18.49
N GLU A 230 8.65 0.76 -19.48
CA GLU A 230 9.81 -0.13 -19.47
C GLU A 230 11.15 0.57 -19.73
N ASP A 231 11.12 1.78 -20.29
CA ASP A 231 12.32 2.49 -20.73
C ASP A 231 13.01 3.16 -19.55
N ALA A 232 14.33 3.32 -19.64
CA ALA A 232 15.09 4.06 -18.63
C ALA A 232 14.66 5.54 -18.59
N ASP A 233 14.51 6.08 -17.38
CA ASP A 233 14.36 7.52 -17.18
C ASP A 233 15.70 8.26 -17.40
N GLU A 234 15.68 9.59 -17.23
CA GLU A 234 16.87 10.43 -17.36
C GLU A 234 17.99 10.06 -16.38
N GLN A 235 17.67 9.43 -15.25
CA GLN A 235 18.63 8.93 -14.27
C GLN A 235 19.09 7.48 -14.56
N GLY A 236 18.59 6.86 -15.62
CA GLY A 236 18.89 5.49 -16.01
C GLY A 236 18.05 4.42 -15.29
N SER A 237 17.08 4.82 -14.46
CA SER A 237 16.26 3.88 -13.69
C SER A 237 15.20 3.25 -14.58
N LYS A 238 15.11 1.92 -14.54
CA LYS A 238 14.12 1.14 -15.28
C LYS A 238 13.68 -0.12 -14.51
N PRO A 239 12.51 -0.68 -14.84
CA PRO A 239 12.13 -2.02 -14.41
C PRO A 239 13.22 -3.06 -14.74
N GLN A 240 13.54 -3.93 -13.79
CA GLN A 240 14.48 -5.05 -14.02
C GLN A 240 13.88 -6.11 -14.95
N TYR A 241 12.58 -6.39 -14.78
CA TYR A 241 11.85 -7.37 -15.57
C TYR A 241 10.53 -6.77 -16.04
N VAL A 242 10.09 -7.16 -17.24
CA VAL A 242 8.81 -6.76 -17.81
C VAL A 242 8.15 -7.99 -18.39
N ILE A 243 6.88 -8.22 -18.04
CA ILE A 243 6.07 -9.33 -18.55
C ILE A 243 4.71 -8.82 -19.01
N ASP A 244 4.02 -9.56 -19.87
CA ASP A 244 2.73 -9.12 -20.42
C ASP A 244 1.61 -9.20 -19.36
N SER A 245 1.63 -10.24 -18.52
CA SER A 245 0.63 -10.46 -17.48
C SER A 245 1.23 -11.14 -16.25
N VAL A 246 0.53 -11.07 -15.12
CA VAL A 246 0.82 -11.88 -13.92
C VAL A 246 0.86 -13.39 -14.23
N ALA A 247 0.17 -13.82 -15.30
CA ALA A 247 0.20 -15.20 -15.80
C ALA A 247 1.62 -15.70 -16.17
N ASP A 248 2.54 -14.79 -16.49
CA ASP A 248 3.89 -15.12 -16.93
C ASP A 248 4.90 -15.21 -15.76
N VAL A 249 4.46 -14.92 -14.53
CA VAL A 249 5.31 -14.96 -13.33
C VAL A 249 5.97 -16.32 -13.12
N PRO A 250 5.34 -17.49 -13.33
CA PRO A 250 6.02 -18.78 -13.17
C PRO A 250 7.22 -18.93 -14.10
N ALA A 251 7.09 -18.51 -15.36
CA ALA A 251 8.19 -18.58 -16.34
C ALA A 251 9.32 -17.62 -15.98
N LEU A 252 8.99 -16.39 -15.56
CA LEU A 252 9.97 -15.45 -15.05
C LEU A 252 10.68 -16.02 -13.82
N TRP A 253 9.94 -16.52 -12.82
CA TRP A 253 10.49 -17.06 -11.58
C TRP A 253 11.51 -18.16 -11.83
N SER A 254 11.22 -19.11 -12.73
CA SER A 254 12.18 -20.16 -13.10
C SER A 254 13.50 -19.60 -13.65
N SER A 255 13.47 -18.48 -14.38
CA SER A 255 14.69 -17.83 -14.90
C SER A 255 15.53 -17.10 -13.85
N LEU A 256 14.95 -16.81 -12.68
CA LEU A 256 15.60 -16.10 -11.57
C LEU A 256 16.25 -17.04 -10.55
N SER A 257 16.12 -18.35 -10.76
CA SER A 257 16.60 -19.44 -9.90
C SER A 257 18.08 -19.72 -10.09
#